data_AF-A0A6I1W2K5-F1
#
_entry.id   AF-A0A6I1W2K5-F1
#
_cell.length_a   1.000
_cell.length_b   1.000
_cell.length_c   1.000
_cell.angle_alpha   90.00
_cell.angle_beta   90.00
_cell.angle_gamma   90.00
#
_symmetry.space_group_name_H-M   'P 1'
#
loop_
_entity.id
_entity.type
_entity.pdbx_description
1 polymer ?
#
loop_
_entity_poly.entity_id
_entity_poly.type
_entity_poly.pdbx_seq_one_letter_code
_entity_poly.pdbx_strand_id
1 'polypeptide(L)' 'MSPWLTVVGIGEDGFAGLGKNARRALLGATRVIGSQRQLDLLPACIRAERQT' A
#
# COMPACT_ATOMS: atom_id res chain seq x y z
N MET A 1 14.21 -4.41 15.43
CA MET A 1 14.13 -3.22 14.55
C MET A 1 12.94 -3.39 13.63
N SER A 2 12.04 -2.40 13.57
CA SER A 2 10.97 -2.39 12.55
C SER A 2 11.57 -1.97 11.21
N PRO A 3 11.16 -2.58 10.08
CA PRO A 3 11.65 -2.16 8.77
C PRO A 3 11.24 -0.70 8.51
N TRP A 4 12.20 0.12 8.09
CA TRP A 4 11.98 1.55 7.79
C TRP A 4 11.31 1.76 6.41
N LEU A 5 11.34 0.72 5.56
CA LEU A 5 10.72 0.69 4.24
C LEU A 5 10.14 -0.70 3.97
N THR A 6 8.93 -0.74 3.42
CA THR A 6 8.31 -1.97 2.89
C THR A 6 7.94 -1.74 1.44
N VAL A 7 8.37 -2.63 0.55
CA VAL A 7 8.00 -2.60 -0.87
C VAL A 7 6.89 -3.61 -1.11
N VAL A 8 5.77 -3.16 -1.66
CA VAL A 8 4.62 -4.00 -1.99
C VAL A 8 4.38 -3.96 -3.49
N GLY A 9 4.40 -5.12 -4.14
CA GLY A 9 3.90 -5.26 -5.51
C GLY A 9 2.37 -5.25 -5.51
N ILE A 10 1.76 -4.40 -6.34
CA ILE A 10 0.31 -4.35 -6.54
C ILE A 10 -0.01 -4.60 -8.02
N GLY A 11 -0.78 -5.65 -8.28
CA GLY A 11 -1.25 -6.03 -9.62
C GLY A 11 -2.58 -5.36 -9.97
N GLU A 12 -3.19 -5.80 -11.06
CA GLU A 12 -4.49 -5.29 -11.54
C GLU A 12 -5.65 -5.55 -10.58
N ASP A 13 -5.60 -6.65 -9.82
CA ASP A 13 -6.57 -6.97 -8.74
C ASP A 13 -6.52 -5.97 -7.57
N GLY A 14 -5.59 -5.02 -7.59
CA GLY A 14 -5.42 -3.98 -6.59
C GLY A 14 -5.23 -4.55 -5.18
N PHE A 15 -5.81 -3.88 -4.19
CA PHE A 15 -5.71 -4.30 -2.79
C PHE A 15 -6.32 -5.68 -2.52
N ALA A 16 -7.28 -6.13 -3.34
CA ALA A 16 -7.92 -7.43 -3.18
C ALA A 16 -6.98 -8.60 -3.53
N GLY A 17 -6.01 -8.39 -4.42
CA GLY A 17 -4.98 -9.39 -4.75
C GLY A 17 -3.86 -9.50 -3.72
N LEU A 18 -3.78 -8.58 -2.75
CA LEU A 18 -2.66 -8.55 -1.80
C LEU A 18 -2.73 -9.67 -0.75
N GLY A 19 -1.57 -10.26 -0.45
CA GLY A 19 -1.40 -11.17 0.68
C GLY A 19 -1.49 -10.47 2.04
N LYS A 20 -1.66 -11.24 3.12
CA LYS A 20 -1.86 -10.73 4.49
C LYS A 20 -0.77 -9.75 4.94
N ASN A 21 0.50 -10.02 4.62
CA ASN A 21 1.62 -9.18 5.05
C ASN A 21 1.61 -7.81 4.35
N ALA A 22 1.36 -7.77 3.05
CA ALA A 22 1.24 -6.54 2.27
C ALA A 22 0.08 -5.67 2.76
N ARG A 23 -1.08 -6.29 3.02
CA ARG A 23 -2.24 -5.58 3.58
C ARG A 23 -1.93 -4.99 4.97
N ARG A 24 -1.28 -5.74 5.85
CA ARG A 24 -0.87 -5.22 7.18
C ARG A 24 0.14 -4.08 7.06
N ALA A 25 1.11 -4.18 6.16
CA ALA A 25 2.08 -3.12 5.93
C ALA A 25 1.37 -1.83 5.47
N LEU A 26 0.43 -1.92 4.53
CA LEU A 26 -0.36 -0.77 4.06
C LEU A 26 -1.25 -0.19 5.15
N LEU A 27 -1.89 -1.03 5.99
CA LEU A 27 -2.73 -0.58 7.10
C LEU A 27 -1.93 0.12 8.22
N GLY A 28 -0.67 -0.25 8.41
CA GLY A 28 0.23 0.37 9.37
C GLY A 28 1.09 1.50 8.81
N ALA A 29 1.06 1.74 7.50
CA ALA A 29 1.85 2.78 6.86
C ALA A 29 1.27 4.17 7.16
N THR A 30 2.15 5.13 7.41
CA THR A 30 1.80 6.54 7.51
C THR A 30 1.88 7.26 6.16
N ARG A 31 2.75 6.78 5.26
CA ARG A 31 2.93 7.31 3.91
C ARG A 31 3.12 6.17 2.91
N VAL A 32 2.48 6.26 1.75
CA VAL A 32 2.60 5.33 0.63
C VAL A 32 3.00 6.11 -0.61
N ILE A 33 4.09 5.68 -1.24
CA ILE A 33 4.67 6.31 -2.40
C ILE A 33 4.51 5.37 -3.60
N GLY A 34 4.08 5.88 -4.74
CA GLY A 34 3.92 5.09 -5.95
C GLY A 34 3.26 5.86 -7.09
N SER A 35 3.15 5.25 -8.26
CA SER A 35 2.46 5.90 -9.39
C SER A 35 0.97 6.14 -9.10
N GLN A 36 0.38 7.17 -9.72
CA GLN A 36 -1.05 7.48 -9.57
C GLN A 36 -1.93 6.23 -9.78
N ARG A 37 -1.68 5.46 -10.85
CA ARG A 37 -2.41 4.22 -11.15
C ARG A 37 -2.39 3.21 -10.00
N GLN A 38 -1.26 3.07 -9.30
CA GLN A 38 -1.14 2.13 -8.18
C GLN A 38 -1.81 2.66 -6.92
N LEU A 39 -1.70 3.96 -6.67
CA LEU A 39 -2.34 4.62 -5.53
C LEU A 39 -3.86 4.57 -5.62
N ASP A 40 -4.42 4.65 -6.83
CA ASP A 40 -5.87 4.55 -7.08
C ASP A 40 -6.43 3.15 -6.78
N LEU A 41 -5.58 2.12 -6.80
CA LEU A 41 -5.96 0.74 -6.44
C LEU A 41 -6.05 0.51 -4.93
N LEU A 42 -5.67 1.51 -4.11
CA LEU A 42 -5.74 1.42 -2.66
C LEU A 42 -7.13 1.86 -2.16
N PRO A 43 -7.77 1.08 -1.27
CA PRO A 43 -9.08 1.41 -0.74
C PRO A 43 -9.00 2.60 0.23
N ALA A 44 -10.14 3.23 0.46
CA ALA A 44 -10.27 4.38 1.37
C ALA A 44 -9.92 4.05 2.84
N CYS A 45 -9.90 2.77 3.23
CA CYS A 45 -9.49 2.37 4.58
C CYS A 45 -7.98 2.50 4.83
N ILE A 46 -7.17 2.66 3.78
CA ILE A 46 -5.75 2.99 3.92
C ILE A 46 -5.63 4.48 4.23
N ARG A 47 -5.27 4.76 5.49
CA ARG A 47 -5.14 6.13 6.02
C ARG A 47 -3.79 6.78 5.73
N ALA A 48 -2.89 6.06 5.08
CA ALA A 48 -1.59 6.58 4.70
C ALA A 48 -1.74 7.76 3.73
N GLU A 49 -0.89 8.77 3.90
CA GLU A 49 -0.73 9.83 2.92
C GLU A 49 -0.25 9.23 1.60
N ARG A 50 -0.91 9.60 0.49
CA ARG A 50 -0.57 9.14 -0.85
C ARG A 50 0.32 10.18 -1.52
N GLN A 51 1.51 9.76 -1.94
CA GLN A 51 2.45 10.62 -2.64
C GLN A 51 2.85 9.97 -3.97
N THR A 52 2.67 10.71 -5.07
CA THR A 52 3.12 10.30 -6.41
C THR A 52 4.62 10.48 -6.59
#